data_AF-A0A8J4WU79-F1
#
_entry.id   AF-A0A8J4WU79-F1
#
_cell.length_a   1.000
_cell.length_b   1.000
_cell.length_c   1.000
_cell.angle_alpha   90.00
_cell.angle_beta   90.00
_cell.angle_gamma   90.00
#
_symmetry.space_group_name_H-M   'P 1'
#
loop_
_entity.id
_entity.type
_entity.pdbx_description
1 polymer ?
#
loop_
_entity_poly.entity_id
_entity_poly.type
_entity_poly.pdbx_seq_one_letter_code
_entity_poly.pdbx_strand_id
1 'polypeptide(L)'
;MEVVEKKRSEGAFQAIYAKTANLTSDPRDEPMRKHRLTQLQDPQERYRNLYMAILDNILEQIPRRFSNLESMLFLELANPEKFDDMRQVFPEEAFQSVLKSYGHHFDSGRLRSELQVLYSDQDLQGNRRKLCDYLVFLKDMELDSAMPQLYKLFSLVATIGATSAGVERSFSCLKQLKSYT
;
A
#
# COMPACT_ATOMS: atom_id res chain seq x y z
N MET A 1 -0.85 7.62 9.19
CA MET A 1 0.14 8.61 9.68
C MET A 1 0.05 8.82 11.18
N GLU A 2 -1.16 8.91 11.75
CA GLU A 2 -1.44 9.14 13.17
C GLU A 2 -0.61 8.27 14.16
N VAL A 3 -0.37 7.00 13.84
CA VAL A 3 0.44 6.10 14.68
C VAL A 3 1.91 6.53 14.78
N VAL A 4 2.48 7.04 13.69
CA VAL A 4 3.89 7.47 13.63
C VAL A 4 4.05 8.84 14.31
N GLU A 5 3.08 9.74 14.13
CA GLU A 5 3.04 11.03 14.81
C GLU A 5 2.92 10.88 16.33
N LYS A 6 2.07 9.95 16.81
CA LYS A 6 1.95 9.63 18.24
C LYS A 6 3.27 9.10 18.83
N LYS A 7 4.06 8.40 18.03
CA LYS A 7 5.38 7.87 18.40
C LYS A 7 6.51 8.92 18.32
N ARG A 8 6.31 10.00 17.58
CA ARG A 8 7.15 11.21 17.56
C ARG A 8 6.82 12.10 18.76
N SER A 9 6.88 11.54 19.97
CA SER A 9 6.75 12.28 21.21
C SER A 9 7.91 11.97 22.14
N GLU A 10 8.36 12.97 22.89
CA GLU A 10 9.49 12.82 23.82
C GLU A 10 9.21 11.73 24.86
N GLY A 11 7.96 11.62 25.32
CA GLY A 11 7.53 10.56 26.23
C GLY A 11 7.59 9.14 25.62
N ALA A 12 7.35 9.00 24.32
CA ALA A 12 7.48 7.71 23.64
C ALA A 12 8.94 7.29 23.47
N PHE A 13 9.83 8.25 23.16
CA PHE A 13 11.27 8.00 23.14
C PHE A 13 11.77 7.58 24.51
N GLN A 14 11.41 8.31 25.57
CA GLN A 14 11.88 8.03 26.92
C GLN A 14 11.39 6.68 27.46
N ALA A 15 10.16 6.27 27.12
CA ALA A 15 9.62 4.95 27.46
C ALA A 15 10.37 3.82 26.72
N ILE A 16 10.71 4.02 25.45
CA ILE A 16 11.49 3.04 24.67
C ILE A 16 12.92 2.97 25.21
N TYR A 17 13.55 4.12 25.44
CA TYR A 17 14.92 4.22 25.95
C TYR A 17 15.05 3.59 27.34
N ALA A 18 14.13 3.88 28.26
CA ALA A 18 14.11 3.26 29.59
C ALA A 18 13.92 1.74 29.52
N LYS A 19 13.03 1.27 28.64
CA LYS A 19 12.82 -0.17 28.43
C LYS A 19 14.08 -0.86 27.87
N THR A 20 14.77 -0.23 26.93
CA THR A 20 16.00 -0.79 26.33
C THR A 20 17.20 -0.67 27.26
N ALA A 21 17.35 0.44 28.00
CA ALA A 21 18.42 0.62 28.98
C ALA A 21 18.35 -0.42 30.10
N ASN A 22 17.16 -0.92 30.43
CA ASN A 22 16.97 -2.00 31.40
C ASN A 22 17.32 -3.40 30.83
N LEU A 23 17.44 -3.55 29.50
CA LEU A 23 17.68 -4.83 28.81
C LEU A 23 19.11 -4.98 28.30
N THR A 24 19.84 -3.88 28.13
CA THR A 24 21.24 -3.84 27.67
C THR A 24 22.15 -3.31 28.76
N SER A 25 23.33 -3.93 28.93
CA SER A 25 24.41 -3.41 29.80
C SER A 25 24.80 -1.97 29.39
N ASP A 26 25.22 -1.15 30.36
CA ASP A 26 25.55 0.26 30.11
C ASP A 26 26.66 0.34 29.03
N PRO A 27 26.48 1.12 27.95
CA PRO A 27 27.49 1.28 26.91
C PRO A 27 28.84 1.82 27.42
N ARG A 28 28.92 2.22 28.69
CA ARG A 28 30.16 2.55 29.39
C ARG A 28 31.01 1.34 29.82
N ASP A 29 30.47 0.12 29.77
CA ASP A 29 31.17 -1.11 30.18
C ASP A 29 31.89 -1.83 29.03
N GLU A 30 31.76 -1.38 27.78
CA GLU A 30 32.47 -1.99 26.65
C GLU A 30 33.94 -1.52 26.58
N PRO A 31 34.92 -2.45 26.40
CA PRO A 31 36.34 -2.12 26.41
C PRO A 31 36.71 -1.26 25.19
N MET A 32 36.84 0.03 25.48
CA MET A 32 37.42 1.16 24.75
C MET A 32 38.49 0.81 23.70
N ARG A 33 38.08 0.27 22.54
CA ARG A 33 38.96 0.18 21.36
C ARG A 33 38.27 0.84 20.17
N LYS A 34 38.72 2.08 19.91
CA LYS A 34 38.47 2.95 18.75
C LYS A 34 37.43 4.08 18.92
N HIS A 35 37.36 4.68 20.11
CA HIS A 35 36.73 5.99 20.29
C HIS A 35 37.69 7.11 19.81
N ARG A 36 37.92 7.21 18.50
CA ARG A 36 38.64 8.37 17.92
C ARG A 36 37.60 9.43 17.54
N LEU A 37 37.66 10.57 18.22
CA LEU A 37 37.20 11.91 17.79
C LEU A 37 35.70 12.21 17.68
N THR A 38 34.86 11.77 18.61
CA THR A 38 33.55 12.44 18.87
C THR A 38 33.15 12.26 20.35
N GLN A 39 33.98 12.77 21.25
CA GLN A 39 33.56 13.08 22.61
C GLN A 39 32.87 14.45 22.57
N LEU A 40 31.59 14.51 22.97
CA LEU A 40 30.83 15.67 23.51
C LEU A 40 29.30 15.59 23.31
N GLN A 41 28.74 14.45 22.88
CA GLN A 41 27.29 14.23 22.96
C GLN A 41 26.99 13.08 23.93
N ASP A 42 26.09 13.34 24.88
CA ASP A 42 25.51 12.32 25.74
C ASP A 42 24.98 11.17 24.85
N PRO A 43 25.35 9.90 25.11
CA PRO A 43 24.83 8.76 24.37
C PRO A 43 23.29 8.79 24.22
N GLN A 44 22.59 9.28 25.25
CA GLN A 44 21.14 9.45 25.21
C GLN A 44 20.70 10.48 24.16
N GLU A 45 21.38 11.62 24.04
CA GLU A 45 21.10 12.62 23.01
C GLU A 45 21.38 12.09 21.60
N ARG A 46 22.43 11.28 21.44
CA ARG A 46 22.74 10.64 20.15
C ARG A 46 21.63 9.68 19.73
N TYR A 47 21.14 8.83 20.64
CA TYR A 47 20.03 7.93 20.35
C TYR A 47 18.71 8.66 20.15
N ARG A 48 18.49 9.77 20.87
CA ARG A 48 17.34 10.65 20.67
C ARG A 48 17.32 11.24 19.27
N ASN A 49 18.45 11.79 18.84
CA ASN A 49 18.60 12.37 17.50
C ASN A 49 18.38 11.32 16.41
N LEU A 50 18.92 10.11 16.60
CA LEU A 50 18.73 9.00 15.66
C LEU A 50 17.26 8.54 15.61
N TYR A 51 16.60 8.39 16.76
CA TYR A 51 15.19 8.00 16.86
C TYR A 51 14.29 9.00 16.13
N MET A 52 14.48 10.30 16.39
CA MET A 52 13.70 11.35 15.72
C MET A 52 14.02 11.40 14.23
N ALA A 53 15.29 11.27 13.82
CA ALA A 53 15.67 11.27 12.40
C ALA A 53 15.06 10.09 11.64
N ILE A 54 14.97 8.90 12.24
CA ILE A 54 14.32 7.74 11.64
C ILE A 54 12.82 7.99 11.46
N LEU A 55 12.14 8.50 12.50
CA LEU A 55 10.71 8.81 12.41
C LEU A 55 10.42 9.90 11.38
N ASP A 56 11.26 10.93 11.33
CA ASP A 56 11.15 12.02 10.35
C ASP A 56 11.35 11.51 8.93
N ASN A 57 12.33 10.63 8.72
CA ASN A 57 12.54 9.99 7.43
C ASN A 57 11.33 9.14 7.02
N ILE A 58 10.75 8.36 7.95
CA ILE A 58 9.55 7.56 7.67
C ILE A 58 8.36 8.47 7.34
N LEU A 59 8.16 9.55 8.11
CA LEU A 59 7.10 10.53 7.88
C LEU A 59 7.26 11.27 6.55
N GLU A 60 8.48 11.51 6.08
CA GLU A 60 8.75 12.15 4.79
C GLU A 60 8.63 11.16 3.61
N GLN A 61 9.07 9.92 3.82
CA GLN A 61 9.10 8.89 2.78
C GLN A 61 7.74 8.26 2.53
N ILE A 62 6.88 8.11 3.55
CA ILE A 62 5.53 7.54 3.38
C ILE A 62 4.71 8.37 2.37
N PRO A 63 4.49 9.69 2.55
CA PRO A 63 3.74 10.49 1.59
C PRO A 63 4.38 10.49 0.21
N ARG A 64 5.72 10.53 0.10
CA ARG A 64 6.42 10.50 -1.20
C ARG A 64 6.28 9.18 -1.93
N ARG A 65 6.28 8.05 -1.21
CA ARG A 65 6.15 6.72 -1.82
C ARG A 65 4.71 6.37 -2.15
N PHE A 66 3.76 6.85 -1.34
CA PHE A 66 2.32 6.60 -1.51
C PHE A 66 1.59 7.78 -2.16
N SER A 67 2.29 8.81 -2.65
CA SER A 67 1.67 9.93 -3.39
C SER A 67 0.91 9.46 -4.62
N ASN A 68 1.37 8.35 -5.22
CA ASN A 68 0.75 7.75 -6.39
C ASN A 68 -0.42 6.83 -6.04
N LEU A 69 -0.76 6.62 -4.75
CA LEU A 69 -1.87 5.76 -4.37
C LEU A 69 -3.23 6.37 -4.78
N GLU A 70 -3.34 7.70 -4.79
CA GLU A 70 -4.53 8.40 -5.30
C GLU A 70 -4.81 8.07 -6.78
N SER A 71 -3.75 7.77 -7.53
CA SER A 71 -3.87 7.33 -8.93
C SER A 71 -4.33 5.88 -9.08
N MET A 72 -4.40 5.10 -7.98
CA MET A 72 -4.78 3.68 -7.96
C MET A 72 -6.18 3.43 -7.40
N LEU A 73 -6.97 4.48 -7.12
CA LEU A 73 -8.35 4.33 -6.64
C LEU A 73 -9.22 3.50 -7.60
N PHE A 74 -8.89 3.49 -8.90
CA PHE A 74 -9.58 2.66 -9.87
C PHE A 74 -9.48 1.14 -9.60
N LEU A 75 -8.53 0.67 -8.81
CA LEU A 75 -8.47 -0.74 -8.39
C LEU A 75 -9.75 -1.15 -7.64
N GLU A 76 -10.39 -0.18 -6.98
CA GLU A 76 -11.64 -0.39 -6.26
C GLU A 76 -12.79 -0.77 -7.20
N LEU A 77 -12.81 -0.27 -8.44
CA LEU A 77 -13.81 -0.62 -9.47
C LEU A 77 -13.82 -2.11 -9.83
N ALA A 78 -12.73 -2.81 -9.52
CA ALA A 78 -12.59 -4.23 -9.80
C ALA A 78 -12.79 -5.08 -8.52
N ASN A 79 -13.16 -4.48 -7.39
CA ASN A 79 -13.34 -5.21 -6.13
C ASN A 79 -14.76 -5.85 -6.05
N PRO A 80 -14.87 -7.19 -6.11
CA PRO A 80 -16.17 -7.86 -6.10
C PRO A 80 -16.96 -7.63 -4.80
N GLU A 81 -16.27 -7.41 -3.67
CA GLU A 81 -16.93 -7.18 -2.38
C GLU A 81 -17.72 -5.88 -2.33
N LYS A 82 -17.42 -4.93 -3.22
CA LYS A 82 -18.04 -3.60 -3.26
C LYS A 82 -19.04 -3.43 -4.40
N PHE A 83 -19.26 -4.44 -5.24
CA PHE A 83 -20.14 -4.32 -6.40
C PHE A 83 -21.59 -4.01 -6.03
N ASP A 84 -22.08 -4.56 -4.91
CA ASP A 84 -23.43 -4.25 -4.41
C ASP A 84 -23.58 -2.78 -4.00
N ASP A 85 -22.57 -2.22 -3.32
CA ASP A 85 -22.55 -0.81 -2.93
C ASP A 85 -22.41 0.10 -4.16
N MET A 86 -21.57 -0.29 -5.11
CA MET A 86 -21.32 0.43 -6.37
C MET A 86 -22.51 0.42 -7.33
N ARG A 87 -23.37 -0.60 -7.21
CA ARG A 87 -24.65 -0.67 -7.92
C ARG A 87 -25.61 0.43 -7.45
N GLN A 88 -25.65 0.68 -6.13
CA GLN A 88 -26.51 1.70 -5.53
C GLN A 88 -25.95 3.11 -5.78
N VAL A 89 -24.65 3.29 -5.60
CA VAL A 89 -23.96 4.56 -5.81
C VAL A 89 -22.75 4.33 -6.70
N PHE A 90 -22.81 4.86 -7.92
CA PHE A 90 -21.70 4.71 -8.86
C PHE A 90 -20.43 5.40 -8.31
N PRO A 91 -19.29 4.70 -8.23
CA PRO A 91 -18.04 5.22 -7.67
C PRO A 91 -17.36 6.20 -8.64
N GLU A 92 -17.87 7.43 -8.68
CA GLU A 92 -17.38 8.47 -9.59
C GLU A 92 -15.91 8.83 -9.33
N GLU A 93 -15.47 8.85 -8.07
CA GLU A 93 -14.07 9.16 -7.71
C GLU A 93 -13.08 8.13 -8.29
N ALA A 94 -13.41 6.84 -8.16
CA ALA A 94 -12.60 5.76 -8.71
C ALA A 94 -12.64 5.76 -10.25
N PHE A 95 -13.78 6.10 -10.84
CA PHE A 95 -13.92 6.26 -12.30
C PHE A 95 -13.08 7.44 -12.83
N GLN A 96 -13.12 8.60 -12.17
CA GLN A 96 -12.27 9.74 -12.49
C GLN A 96 -10.78 9.41 -12.36
N SER A 97 -10.41 8.54 -11.41
CA SER A 97 -9.03 8.05 -11.28
C SER A 97 -8.57 7.25 -12.51
N VAL A 98 -9.44 6.43 -13.12
CA VAL A 98 -9.16 5.77 -14.41
C VAL A 98 -8.94 6.80 -15.50
N LEU A 99 -9.84 7.79 -15.62
CA LEU A 99 -9.76 8.78 -16.69
C LEU A 99 -8.52 9.66 -16.57
N LYS A 100 -8.14 10.04 -15.34
CA LYS A 100 -6.94 10.83 -15.09
C LYS A 100 -5.65 10.07 -15.42
N SER A 101 -5.62 8.76 -15.17
CA SER A 101 -4.42 7.93 -15.33
C SER A 101 -4.31 7.30 -16.74
N TYR A 102 -5.44 6.89 -17.32
CA TYR A 102 -5.51 6.09 -18.55
C TYR A 102 -6.56 6.61 -19.55
N GLY A 103 -7.06 7.85 -19.41
CA GLY A 103 -8.16 8.39 -20.23
C GLY A 103 -7.93 8.34 -21.75
N HIS A 104 -6.69 8.29 -22.23
CA HIS A 104 -6.38 8.12 -23.66
C HIS A 104 -6.57 6.67 -24.17
N HIS A 105 -6.62 5.69 -23.28
CA HIS A 105 -6.73 4.26 -23.62
C HIS A 105 -8.13 3.70 -23.46
N PHE A 106 -9.02 4.43 -22.77
CA PHE A 106 -10.39 4.02 -22.48
C PHE A 106 -11.40 4.95 -23.15
N ASP A 107 -12.49 4.36 -23.64
CA ASP A 107 -13.69 5.12 -24.02
C ASP A 107 -14.54 5.30 -22.75
N SER A 108 -14.59 6.52 -22.22
CA SER A 108 -15.29 6.83 -20.97
C SER A 108 -16.78 6.53 -21.03
N GLY A 109 -17.42 6.74 -22.19
CA GLY A 109 -18.85 6.49 -22.35
C GLY A 109 -19.16 5.00 -22.28
N ARG A 110 -18.41 4.20 -23.05
CA ARG A 110 -18.55 2.73 -23.05
C ARG A 110 -18.15 2.11 -21.73
N LEU A 111 -17.02 2.52 -21.14
CA LEU A 111 -16.54 1.99 -19.87
C LEU A 111 -17.57 2.19 -18.75
N ARG A 112 -18.21 3.36 -18.69
CA ARG A 112 -19.27 3.64 -17.70
C ARG A 112 -20.46 2.71 -17.88
N SER A 113 -20.95 2.56 -19.11
CA SER A 113 -22.07 1.65 -19.42
C SER A 113 -21.73 0.20 -19.11
N GLU A 114 -20.53 -0.26 -19.48
CA GLU A 114 -20.07 -1.63 -19.23
C GLU A 114 -19.93 -1.91 -17.72
N LEU A 115 -19.36 -0.99 -16.94
CA LEU A 115 -19.29 -1.10 -15.48
C LEU A 115 -20.68 -1.15 -14.85
N GLN A 116 -21.62 -0.34 -15.34
CA GLN A 116 -22.99 -0.31 -14.82
C GLN A 116 -23.74 -1.63 -15.10
N VAL A 117 -23.50 -2.25 -16.26
CA VAL A 117 -24.01 -3.59 -16.58
C VAL A 117 -23.41 -4.63 -15.63
N LEU A 118 -22.09 -4.62 -15.42
CA LEU A 118 -21.42 -5.52 -14.47
C LEU A 118 -21.99 -5.39 -13.05
N TYR A 119 -22.23 -4.17 -12.57
CA TYR A 119 -22.79 -3.96 -11.23
C TYR A 119 -24.27 -4.35 -11.12
N SER A 120 -25.00 -4.39 -12.23
CA SER A 120 -26.44 -4.68 -12.24
C SER A 120 -26.76 -6.17 -12.45
N ASP A 121 -25.88 -6.89 -13.14
CA ASP A 121 -26.08 -8.27 -13.56
C ASP A 121 -25.48 -9.26 -12.53
N GLN A 122 -26.35 -10.00 -11.85
CA GLN A 122 -25.95 -10.98 -10.83
C GLN A 122 -25.28 -12.22 -11.43
N ASP A 123 -25.56 -12.56 -12.68
CA ASP A 123 -24.92 -13.69 -13.38
C ASP A 123 -23.47 -13.33 -13.74
N LEU A 124 -23.22 -12.05 -14.05
CA LEU A 124 -21.86 -11.52 -14.21
C LEU A 124 -21.11 -11.42 -12.87
N GLN A 125 -21.79 -11.26 -11.75
CA GLN A 125 -21.17 -11.24 -10.41
C GLN A 125 -20.96 -12.64 -9.81
N GLY A 126 -21.61 -13.65 -10.37
CA GLY A 126 -21.78 -14.97 -9.78
C GLY A 126 -20.48 -15.56 -9.21
N ASN A 127 -20.45 -15.74 -7.88
CA ASN A 127 -19.46 -16.47 -7.06
C ASN A 127 -17.96 -16.32 -7.41
N ARG A 128 -17.56 -15.30 -8.16
CA ARG A 128 -16.17 -15.06 -8.54
C ARG A 128 -15.51 -14.15 -7.51
N ARG A 129 -14.67 -14.75 -6.66
CA ARG A 129 -13.91 -14.00 -5.65
C ARG A 129 -12.61 -13.41 -6.20
N LYS A 130 -12.11 -13.90 -7.33
CA LYS A 130 -10.82 -13.49 -7.91
C LYS A 130 -10.99 -12.84 -9.27
N LEU A 131 -10.19 -11.81 -9.55
CA LEU A 131 -10.14 -11.14 -10.85
C LEU A 131 -9.77 -12.07 -12.00
N CYS A 132 -8.90 -13.05 -11.77
CA CYS A 132 -8.54 -14.02 -12.80
C CYS A 132 -9.75 -14.85 -13.26
N ASP A 133 -10.66 -15.18 -12.33
CA ASP A 133 -11.87 -15.94 -12.65
C ASP A 133 -12.83 -15.10 -13.52
N TYR A 134 -12.87 -13.78 -13.30
CA TYR A 134 -13.59 -12.85 -14.18
C TYR A 134 -12.98 -12.77 -15.58
N LEU A 135 -11.65 -12.69 -15.69
CA LEU A 135 -10.97 -12.61 -16.99
C LEU A 135 -11.15 -13.89 -17.82
N VAL A 136 -11.12 -15.06 -17.17
CA VAL A 136 -11.41 -16.35 -17.82
C VAL A 136 -12.86 -16.39 -18.25
N PHE A 137 -13.80 -16.03 -17.38
CA PHE A 137 -15.22 -16.02 -17.72
C PHE A 137 -15.56 -15.07 -18.88
N LEU A 138 -15.02 -13.85 -18.88
CA LEU A 138 -15.24 -12.90 -19.96
C LEU A 138 -14.74 -13.45 -21.30
N LYS A 139 -13.67 -14.22 -21.28
CA LYS A 139 -13.11 -14.86 -22.48
C LYS A 139 -13.91 -16.09 -22.92
N ASP A 140 -14.33 -16.92 -21.97
CA ASP A 140 -15.08 -18.15 -22.24
C ASP A 140 -16.50 -17.86 -22.78
N MET A 141 -17.08 -16.73 -22.41
CA MET A 141 -18.39 -16.26 -22.88
C MET A 141 -18.32 -15.31 -24.08
N GLU A 142 -17.15 -15.10 -24.68
CA GLU A 142 -16.92 -14.14 -25.78
C GLU A 142 -17.37 -12.69 -25.44
N LEU A 143 -17.43 -12.37 -24.15
CA LEU A 143 -17.76 -11.05 -23.63
C LEU A 143 -16.58 -10.07 -23.76
N ASP A 144 -15.40 -10.56 -24.14
CA ASP A 144 -14.24 -9.72 -24.50
C ASP A 144 -14.53 -8.84 -25.71
N SER A 145 -15.35 -9.29 -26.66
CA SER A 145 -15.85 -8.47 -27.78
C SER A 145 -17.04 -7.59 -27.40
N ALA A 146 -17.90 -8.03 -26.48
CA ALA A 146 -19.11 -7.31 -26.08
C ALA A 146 -18.82 -6.17 -25.08
N MET A 147 -17.86 -6.38 -24.17
CA MET A 147 -17.45 -5.46 -23.12
C MET A 147 -15.92 -5.22 -23.13
N PRO A 148 -15.37 -4.67 -24.23
CA PRO A 148 -13.93 -4.57 -24.43
C PRO A 148 -13.26 -3.59 -23.47
N GLN A 149 -13.96 -2.58 -22.96
CA GLN A 149 -13.38 -1.60 -22.04
C GLN A 149 -13.25 -2.19 -20.63
N LEU A 150 -14.26 -2.93 -20.18
CA LEU A 150 -14.23 -3.66 -18.92
C LEU A 150 -13.13 -4.72 -18.92
N TYR A 151 -13.02 -5.50 -20.00
CA TYR A 151 -11.97 -6.51 -20.13
C TYR A 151 -10.56 -5.90 -20.08
N LYS A 152 -10.36 -4.75 -20.75
CA LYS A 152 -9.10 -3.99 -20.68
C LYS A 152 -8.82 -3.49 -19.27
N LEU A 153 -9.82 -2.97 -18.57
CA LEU A 153 -9.67 -2.49 -17.19
C LEU A 153 -9.26 -3.64 -16.28
N PHE A 154 -9.94 -4.78 -16.34
CA PHE A 154 -9.61 -5.95 -15.51
C PHE A 154 -8.25 -6.53 -15.85
N SER A 155 -7.85 -6.54 -17.12
CA SER A 155 -6.51 -6.95 -17.55
C SER A 155 -5.42 -6.02 -17.02
N LEU A 156 -5.68 -4.71 -17.03
CA LEU A 156 -4.80 -3.69 -16.47
C LEU A 156 -4.64 -3.89 -14.95
N VAL A 157 -5.75 -4.02 -14.21
CA VAL A 157 -5.75 -4.26 -12.77
C VAL A 157 -5.02 -5.55 -12.42
N ALA A 158 -5.27 -6.64 -13.15
CA ALA A 158 -4.60 -7.92 -12.95
C ALA A 158 -3.08 -7.83 -13.18
N THR A 159 -2.65 -7.04 -14.16
CA THR A 159 -1.22 -6.82 -14.45
C THR A 159 -0.54 -6.00 -13.35
N ILE A 160 -1.21 -4.97 -12.82
CA ILE A 160 -0.69 -4.15 -11.71
C ILE A 160 -0.57 -5.00 -10.44
N GLY A 161 -1.58 -5.81 -10.11
CA GLY A 161 -1.55 -6.73 -8.97
C GLY A 161 -0.39 -7.74 -9.03
N ALA A 162 -0.10 -8.27 -10.21
CA ALA A 162 1.02 -9.20 -10.44
C ALA A 162 2.41 -8.59 -10.16
N THR A 163 2.57 -7.27 -10.30
CA THR A 163 3.86 -6.60 -10.00
C THR A 163 4.12 -6.43 -8.50
N SER A 164 3.09 -6.53 -7.65
CA SER A 164 3.25 -6.44 -6.18
C SER A 164 3.94 -7.67 -5.57
N ALA A 165 3.95 -8.82 -6.26
CA ALA A 165 4.74 -10.00 -5.86
C ALA A 165 6.25 -9.74 -5.88
N GLY A 166 6.71 -8.68 -6.57
CA GLY A 166 8.10 -8.20 -6.45
C GLY A 166 8.45 -7.68 -5.05
N VAL A 167 7.44 -7.28 -4.26
CA VAL A 167 7.60 -6.75 -2.89
C VAL A 167 7.69 -7.87 -1.85
N GLU A 168 7.26 -9.09 -2.16
CA GLU A 168 7.37 -10.24 -1.25
C GLU A 168 8.82 -10.60 -0.91
N ARG A 169 9.76 -10.41 -1.85
CA ARG A 169 11.20 -10.50 -1.56
C ARG A 169 11.62 -9.51 -0.49
N SER A 170 11.09 -8.29 -0.50
CA SER A 170 11.38 -7.26 0.51
C SER A 170 10.77 -7.62 1.87
N PHE A 171 9.57 -8.21 1.89
CA PHE A 171 8.93 -8.69 3.13
C PHE A 171 9.67 -9.86 3.77
N SER A 172 10.33 -10.72 2.99
CA SER A 172 11.13 -11.84 3.54
C SER A 172 12.28 -11.33 4.43
N CYS A 173 12.92 -10.22 4.04
CA CYS A 173 13.99 -9.58 4.81
C CYS A 173 13.45 -8.92 6.10
N LEU A 174 12.29 -8.25 6.01
CA LEU A 174 11.57 -7.69 7.17
C LEU A 174 11.10 -8.78 8.15
N LYS A 175 10.70 -9.95 7.64
CA LYS A 175 10.28 -11.10 8.45
C LYS A 175 11.46 -11.70 9.22
N GLN A 176 12.66 -11.74 8.62
CA GLN A 176 13.88 -12.11 9.34
C GLN A 176 14.18 -11.11 10.46
N LEU A 177 14.08 -9.81 10.20
CA LEU A 177 14.34 -8.76 11.21
C LEU A 177 13.38 -8.86 12.42
N LYS A 178 12.14 -9.29 12.20
CA LYS A 178 11.16 -9.57 13.27
C LYS A 178 11.46 -10.86 14.04
N SER A 179 12.00 -11.88 13.39
CA SER A 179 12.29 -13.19 14.02
C SER A 179 13.55 -13.20 14.88
N TYR A 180 14.39 -12.16 14.80
CA TYR A 180 15.60 -11.99 15.62
C TYR A 180 15.38 -11.12 16.88
N THR A 181 14.14 -10.72 17.20
CA THR A 181 13.77 -10.16 18.50
C THR A 181 13.03 -11.20 19.33
#